data_AF-A0A2S6QCN8-F1
#
_entry.id   AF-A0A2S6QCN8-F1
#
_cell.length_a   1.000
_cell.length_b   1.000
_cell.length_c   1.000
_cell.angle_alpha   90.00
_cell.angle_beta   90.00
_cell.angle_gamma   90.00
#
_symmetry.space_group_name_H-M   'P 1'
#
loop_
_entity.id
_entity.type
_entity.pdbx_description
1 polymer ?
#
loop_
_entity_poly.entity_id
_entity_poly.type
_entity_poly.pdbx_seq_one_letter_code
_entity_poly.pdbx_strand_id
1 'polypeptide(L)'
;MSGRIRQSGRNYGVGAFATSHGIVKAVHQILSPETWSYLLVGADNETSLLRNHHSLDRLAFKPAVLRGVRRVDPNSTVHGRKKRLPVFLAPMSFCDALDLGAYSSVSKQK
;
A
#
# COMPACT_ATOMS: atom_id res chain seq x y z
N MET A 1 -10.58 -30.32 4.45
CA MET A 1 -11.32 -29.73 3.31
C MET A 1 -10.92 -28.27 3.24
N SER A 2 -9.85 -27.94 2.50
CA SER A 2 -9.83 -27.64 1.07
C SER A 2 -10.42 -26.26 0.75
N GLY A 3 -9.52 -25.29 0.64
CA GLY A 3 -9.76 -23.95 0.10
C GLY A 3 -8.44 -23.42 -0.46
N ARG A 4 -7.92 -24.10 -1.48
CA ARG A 4 -6.69 -23.74 -2.19
C ARG A 4 -7.08 -22.70 -3.24
N ILE A 5 -6.90 -21.42 -2.97
CA ILE A 5 -6.96 -20.41 -4.02
C ILE A 5 -5.67 -20.57 -4.86
N ARG A 6 -5.75 -21.41 -5.88
CA ARG A 6 -4.85 -21.34 -7.01
C ARG A 6 -5.39 -20.26 -7.93
N GLN A 7 -4.78 -19.08 -7.99
CA GLN A 7 -4.78 -18.28 -9.22
C GLN A 7 -3.42 -17.58 -9.43
N SER A 8 -2.90 -17.77 -10.65
CA SER A 8 -1.67 -17.23 -11.26
C SER A 8 -0.31 -17.68 -10.68
N GLY A 9 0.38 -18.55 -11.42
CA GLY A 9 1.69 -19.14 -11.08
C GLY A 9 2.90 -18.21 -11.13
N ARG A 10 2.79 -16.96 -10.65
CA ARG A 10 3.91 -16.03 -10.50
C ARG A 10 4.20 -15.80 -9.01
N ASN A 11 5.23 -16.47 -8.50
CA ASN A 11 5.77 -16.20 -7.18
C ASN A 11 6.69 -14.98 -7.25
N TYR A 12 6.23 -13.83 -6.76
CA TYR A 12 7.07 -12.66 -6.57
C TYR A 12 7.82 -12.80 -5.25
N GLY A 13 9.15 -12.94 -5.29
CA GLY A 13 9.98 -12.96 -4.10
C GLY A 13 9.92 -11.64 -3.32
N VAL A 14 10.32 -11.68 -2.04
CA VAL A 14 10.46 -10.45 -1.23
C VAL A 14 11.48 -9.53 -1.91
N GLY A 15 11.06 -8.32 -2.29
CA GLY A 15 11.88 -7.37 -3.04
C GLY A 15 11.72 -7.41 -4.57
N ALA A 16 10.77 -8.18 -5.11
CA ALA A 16 10.52 -8.24 -6.55
C ALA A 16 10.06 -6.92 -7.19
N PHE A 17 9.58 -5.96 -6.38
CA PHE A 17 9.12 -4.66 -6.84
C PHE A 17 9.87 -3.53 -6.13
N ALA A 18 10.40 -2.58 -6.92
CA ALA A 18 11.06 -1.39 -6.39
C ALA A 18 10.08 -0.27 -5.99
N THR A 19 8.85 -0.30 -6.51
CA THR A 19 7.84 0.75 -6.30
C THR A 19 6.45 0.16 -6.12
N SER A 20 5.57 0.88 -5.42
CA SER A 20 4.16 0.51 -5.29
C SER A 20 3.46 0.44 -6.65
N HIS A 21 3.85 1.29 -7.61
CA HIS A 21 3.35 1.23 -8.99
C HIS A 21 3.66 -0.10 -9.68
N GLY A 22 4.82 -0.71 -9.40
CA GLY A 22 5.17 -2.04 -9.89
C GLY A 22 4.20 -3.13 -9.41
N ILE A 23 3.76 -3.03 -8.14
CA ILE A 23 2.75 -3.93 -7.57
C ILE A 23 1.40 -3.71 -8.25
N VAL A 24 0.94 -2.46 -8.36
CA VAL A 24 -0.34 -2.13 -9.01
C VAL A 24 -0.40 -2.67 -10.45
N LYS A 25 0.70 -2.52 -11.21
CA LYS A 25 0.80 -3.05 -12.58
C LYS A 25 0.72 -4.57 -12.64
N ALA A 26 1.37 -5.27 -11.71
CA ALA A 26 1.30 -6.73 -11.63
C ALA A 26 -0.12 -7.21 -11.27
N VAL A 27 -0.75 -6.53 -10.32
CA VAL A 27 -2.12 -6.82 -9.84
C VAL A 27 -3.16 -6.58 -10.95
N HIS A 28 -3.00 -5.54 -11.77
CA HIS A 28 -3.88 -5.28 -12.92
C HIS A 28 -3.95 -6.45 -13.91
N GLN A 29 -2.88 -7.24 -14.03
CA GLN A 29 -2.83 -8.40 -14.92
C GLN A 29 -3.52 -9.65 -14.34
N ILE A 30 -3.91 -9.61 -13.06
CA ILE A 30 -4.40 -10.77 -12.31
C ILE A 30 -5.85 -10.59 -11.89
N LEU A 31 -6.26 -9.38 -11.52
CA LEU A 31 -7.61 -9.11 -11.02
C LEU A 31 -8.67 -9.08 -12.12
N SER A 32 -9.90 -9.44 -11.74
CA SER A 32 -11.07 -9.24 -12.59
C SER A 32 -11.39 -7.74 -12.74
N PRO A 33 -12.05 -7.31 -13.83
CA PRO A 33 -12.43 -5.91 -14.04
C PRO A 33 -13.31 -5.35 -12.92
N GLU A 34 -14.20 -6.16 -12.34
CA GLU A 34 -15.10 -5.76 -11.25
C GLU A 34 -14.31 -5.48 -9.98
N THR A 35 -13.38 -6.39 -9.65
CA THR A 35 -12.52 -6.27 -8.46
C THR A 35 -11.56 -5.08 -8.59
N TRP A 36 -11.03 -4.88 -9.80
CA TRP A 36 -10.18 -3.73 -10.12
C TRP A 36 -10.93 -2.40 -9.95
N SER A 37 -12.13 -2.32 -10.53
CA SER A 37 -12.98 -1.13 -10.43
C SER A 37 -13.35 -0.82 -8.99
N TYR A 38 -13.64 -1.83 -8.17
CA TYR A 38 -13.94 -1.62 -6.76
C TYR A 38 -12.77 -0.98 -5.98
N LEU A 39 -11.53 -1.37 -6.27
CA LEU A 39 -10.37 -0.93 -5.50
C LEU A 39 -9.82 0.45 -5.88
N LEU A 40 -9.91 0.83 -7.16
CA LEU A 40 -9.16 1.97 -7.69
C LEU A 40 -10.03 3.17 -8.08
N VAL A 41 -11.33 2.98 -8.21
CA VAL A 41 -12.26 4.04 -8.60
C VAL A 41 -12.58 4.95 -7.42
N GLY A 42 -12.72 6.25 -7.69
CA GLY A 42 -13.14 7.27 -6.73
C GLY A 42 -14.64 7.59 -6.82
N ALA A 43 -15.10 8.53 -5.99
CA ALA A 43 -16.48 9.01 -6.08
C ALA A 43 -16.67 9.96 -7.28
N ASP A 44 -17.84 9.85 -7.94
CA ASP A 44 -18.29 10.71 -9.03
C ASP A 44 -17.25 10.80 -10.17
N ASN A 45 -16.69 11.98 -10.42
CA ASN A 45 -15.67 12.23 -11.44
C ASN A 45 -14.23 11.98 -10.95
N GLU A 46 -14.05 11.40 -9.77
CA GLU A 46 -12.76 11.06 -9.16
C GLU A 46 -11.81 12.27 -8.92
N THR A 47 -12.30 13.50 -9.07
CA THR A 47 -11.49 14.71 -8.96
C THR A 47 -10.83 14.85 -7.58
N SER A 48 -11.52 14.41 -6.52
CA SER A 48 -10.97 14.39 -5.16
C SER A 48 -9.83 13.38 -5.01
N LEU A 49 -9.93 12.21 -5.65
CA LEU A 49 -8.88 11.19 -5.65
C LEU A 49 -7.62 11.71 -6.33
N LEU A 50 -7.77 12.28 -7.54
CA LEU A 50 -6.67 12.88 -8.29
C LEU A 50 -6.05 14.07 -7.55
N ARG A 51 -6.88 14.93 -6.92
CA ARG A 51 -6.38 16.05 -6.12
C ARG A 51 -5.56 15.59 -4.91
N ASN A 52 -6.00 14.54 -4.22
CA ASN A 52 -5.23 13.96 -3.12
C ASN A 52 -3.88 13.45 -3.60
N HIS A 53 -3.84 12.77 -4.75
CA HIS A 53 -2.59 12.28 -5.33
C HIS A 53 -1.64 13.43 -5.68
N HIS A 54 -2.10 14.43 -6.43
CA HIS A 54 -1.30 15.59 -6.82
C HIS A 54 -0.94 16.53 -5.67
N SER A 55 -1.58 16.41 -4.50
CA SER A 55 -1.29 17.29 -3.36
C SER A 55 0.14 17.14 -2.86
N LEU A 56 0.73 15.95 -3.01
CA LEU A 56 2.11 15.67 -2.61
C LEU A 56 3.11 16.37 -3.54
N ASP A 57 2.85 16.36 -4.85
CA ASP A 57 3.72 17.01 -5.85
C ASP A 57 3.75 18.53 -5.70
N ARG A 58 2.76 19.12 -5.02
CA ARG A 58 2.72 20.55 -4.71
C ARG A 58 3.68 20.95 -3.60
N LEU A 59 4.26 20.01 -2.86
CA LEU A 59 5.17 20.28 -1.75
C LEU A 59 6.63 20.06 -2.18
N ALA A 60 7.42 21.12 -2.12
CA ALA A 60 8.87 21.03 -2.37
C ALA A 60 9.62 20.80 -1.06
N PHE A 61 10.63 19.91 -1.08
CA PHE A 61 11.57 19.78 0.03
C PHE A 61 12.54 20.96 0.05
N LYS A 62 12.81 21.50 1.25
CA LYS A 62 13.93 22.39 1.52
C LYS A 62 15.02 21.59 2.25
N PRO A 63 15.88 20.84 1.53
CA PRO A 63 16.88 19.99 2.16
C PRO A 63 17.91 20.85 2.91
N ALA A 64 18.18 20.50 4.17
CA ALA A 64 19.23 21.13 4.95
C ALA A 64 20.56 20.38 4.77
N VAL A 65 21.58 21.09 4.31
CA VAL A 65 22.93 20.54 4.10
C VAL A 65 23.79 20.63 5.36
N LEU A 66 24.88 19.87 5.42
CA LEU A 66 25.87 19.86 6.52
C LEU A 66 25.30 19.53 7.92
N ARG A 67 24.22 18.74 7.99
CA ARG A 67 23.54 18.36 9.24
C ARG A 67 24.04 17.05 9.88
N GLY A 68 25.08 16.42 9.33
CA GLY A 68 25.65 15.19 9.90
C GLY A 68 24.67 14.01 10.00
N VAL A 69 23.89 13.75 8.95
CA VAL A 69 22.81 12.74 8.94
C VAL A 69 23.36 11.31 8.68
N ARG A 70 24.23 10.82 9.59
CA ARG A 70 24.85 9.47 9.44
C ARG A 70 23.91 8.32 9.83
N ARG A 71 22.97 8.57 10.74
CA ARG A 71 21.97 7.60 11.19
C ARG A 71 20.60 8.25 11.12
N VAL A 72 19.66 7.59 10.46
CA VAL A 72 18.26 8.01 10.36
C VAL A 72 17.43 7.03 11.16
N ASP A 73 16.65 7.54 12.13
CA ASP A 73 15.68 6.75 12.86
C ASP A 73 14.25 7.13 12.40
N PRO A 74 13.55 6.25 11.67
CA PRO A 74 12.17 6.49 11.25
C PRO A 74 11.13 6.04 12.29
N ASN A 75 11.54 5.60 13.48
CA ASN A 75 10.61 5.22 14.54
C ASN A 75 9.71 6.41 14.92
N SER A 76 8.43 6.15 15.15
CA SER A 76 7.48 7.18 15.59
C SER A 76 6.44 6.61 16.55
N THR A 77 5.69 7.50 17.21
CA THR A 77 4.54 7.11 18.04
C THR A 77 3.27 7.53 17.33
N VAL A 78 2.44 6.56 16.95
CA VAL A 78 1.16 6.77 16.28
C VAL A 78 0.07 6.20 17.18
N HIS A 79 -0.94 7.01 17.51
CA HIS A 79 -2.02 6.64 18.44
C HIS A 79 -1.53 6.03 19.77
N GLY A 80 -0.49 6.63 20.37
CA GLY A 80 0.08 6.19 21.66
C GLY A 80 0.90 4.90 21.61
N ARG A 81 1.13 4.31 20.42
CA ARG A 81 1.94 3.10 20.25
C ARG A 81 3.21 3.41 19.44
N LYS A 82 4.35 2.89 19.91
CA LYS A 82 5.60 2.96 19.16
C LYS A 82 5.53 2.07 17.91
N LYS A 83 5.94 2.63 16.77
CA LYS A 83 5.96 1.99 15.46
C LYS A 83 7.32 2.20 14.79
N ARG A 84 7.76 1.18 14.04
CA ARG A 84 9.04 1.20 13.33
C ARG A 84 9.10 2.24 12.20
N LEU A 85 7.95 2.54 11.63
CA LEU A 85 7.77 3.52 10.56
C LEU A 85 6.56 4.41 10.89
N PRO A 86 6.54 5.67 10.41
CA PRO A 86 5.45 6.61 10.66
C PRO A 86 4.29 6.40 9.67
N VAL A 87 3.93 5.15 9.42
CA VAL A 87 2.84 4.77 8.52
C VAL A 87 2.02 3.66 9.16
N PHE A 88 0.74 3.63 8.85
CA PHE A 88 -0.17 2.57 9.27
C PHE A 88 -1.07 2.16 8.11
N LEU A 89 -1.61 0.95 8.18
CA LEU A 89 -2.54 0.46 7.20
C LEU A 89 -3.93 1.00 7.52
N ALA A 90 -4.52 1.71 6.56
CA ALA A 90 -5.89 2.19 6.68
C ALA A 90 -6.86 1.00 6.71
N PRO A 91 -7.95 1.10 7.50
CA PRO A 91 -8.97 0.06 7.49
C PRO A 91 -9.63 -0.01 6.11
N MET A 92 -9.62 -1.19 5.50
CA MET A 92 -10.30 -1.46 4.22
C MET A 92 -11.27 -2.62 4.42
N SER A 93 -12.51 -2.47 3.95
CA SER A 93 -13.59 -3.45 4.12
C SER A 93 -13.51 -4.66 3.18
N PHE A 94 -12.69 -4.57 2.13
CA PHE A 94 -12.69 -5.54 1.03
C PHE A 94 -11.47 -6.48 1.03
N CYS A 95 -10.65 -6.49 2.10
CA CYS A 95 -9.44 -7.30 2.14
C CYS A 95 -9.73 -8.80 1.93
N ASP A 96 -10.76 -9.36 2.59
CA ASP A 96 -11.08 -10.80 2.46
C ASP A 96 -11.56 -11.23 1.07
N ALA A 97 -12.08 -10.30 0.27
CA ALA A 97 -12.48 -10.59 -1.10
C ALA A 97 -11.28 -10.67 -2.06
N LEU A 98 -10.12 -10.13 -1.67
CA LEU A 98 -8.87 -10.24 -2.45
C LEU A 98 -8.12 -11.53 -2.16
N ASP A 99 -8.10 -11.95 -0.90
CA ASP A 99 -7.53 -13.23 -0.48
C ASP A 99 -8.22 -13.69 0.79
N LEU A 100 -8.55 -14.98 0.87
CA LEU A 100 -9.20 -15.56 2.04
C LEU A 100 -8.22 -15.48 3.23
N GLY A 101 -8.55 -14.63 4.21
CA GLY A 101 -7.69 -14.39 5.37
C GLY A 101 -6.73 -13.21 5.20
N ALA A 102 -6.95 -12.34 4.23
CA ALA A 102 -6.15 -11.13 4.02
C ALA A 102 -6.04 -10.26 5.30
N TYR A 103 -7.09 -10.14 6.11
CA TYR A 103 -7.02 -9.41 7.38
C TYR A 103 -6.01 -10.04 8.36
N SER A 104 -5.92 -11.37 8.39
CA SER A 104 -4.96 -12.10 9.23
C SER A 104 -3.53 -12.00 8.71
N SER A 105 -3.37 -11.86 7.40
CA SER A 105 -2.07 -11.65 6.76
C SER A 105 -1.57 -10.21 6.97
N VAL A 106 -2.47 -9.24 6.87
CA VAL A 106 -2.20 -7.81 7.09
C VAL A 106 -1.88 -7.52 8.56
N SER A 107 -2.57 -8.16 9.51
CA SER A 107 -2.37 -7.93 10.95
C SER A 107 -1.00 -8.39 11.47
N LYS A 108 -0.29 -9.25 10.73
CA LYS A 108 1.06 -9.70 11.07
C LYS A 108 2.14 -8.64 10.85
N GLN A 109 1.82 -7.51 10.20
CA GLN A 109 2.76 -6.40 10.08
C GLN A 109 2.95 -5.71 11.45
N LYS A 110 4.05 -6.03 12.12
CA LYS A 110 4.41 -5.57 13.46
C LYS A 110 5.07 -4.19 13.44
#